data_AF-A0A5E4MT52-F1
#
_entry.id   AF-A0A5E4MT52-F1
#
_cell.length_a   1.000
_cell.length_b   1.000
_cell.length_c   1.000
_cell.angle_alpha   90.00
_cell.angle_beta   90.00
_cell.angle_gamma   90.00
#
_symmetry.space_group_name_H-M   'P 1'
#
loop_
_entity.id
_entity.type
_entity.pdbx_description
1 polymer ?
#
loop_
_entity_poly.entity_id
_entity_poly.type
_entity_poly.pdbx_seq_one_letter_code
_entity_poly.pdbx_strand_id
1 'polypeptide(L)'
;MAKTGLLICSNPFRVLRIVPQLQCDLLSTLYVHFFPTSISDKKNIEPRFMMIDAYKNLNYTNVDVRVLLYGLKDTLDSRIATKRPIDVIFYDDHIQTEQLNFVVSLLSNKSSNYKTVFIHPTEDTGSIDIKQNSQCNKIYENVVLGGTFDRLHKGHKILLSTAVLKCSKNLTVGVTDISMLKSKKLWELIEPCETRIKNVEEFLKDIYPTLEYNVLPIYDIYGPTVHDSTFQMIILSDETLHGGELINNKRTKNGLKPLHILPVALLKEDKISNNLYCKEEEEKISSSNYRMRLLGTLLKPIQINKNIPEFPYIVGLTGGIASGKSSISNYLKELGAFIINADILAHELYGINCPAYQLIVDSFGSNILTLDNQIDRQKLGAIVFSDQDKLNQLNQIMWPLILQKVKSIIESKKEFKIIFVEAAVLLTANWQSNFHEIWVSIIPLDEVRVNIC
;
A
#
# COMPACT_ATOMS: atom_id res chain seq x y z
N MET A 1 -9.77 -14.18 19.75
CA MET A 1 -8.53 -14.26 18.97
C MET A 1 -7.51 -13.33 19.57
N ALA A 2 -6.26 -13.77 19.65
CA ALA A 2 -5.17 -12.95 20.15
C ALA A 2 -4.76 -11.90 19.09
N LYS A 3 -4.30 -10.72 19.49
CA LYS A 3 -3.84 -9.72 18.51
C LYS A 3 -2.45 -10.06 18.01
N THR A 4 -1.58 -10.49 18.92
CA THR A 4 -0.17 -10.73 18.65
C THR A 4 0.26 -12.12 19.10
N GLY A 5 0.83 -12.89 18.17
CA GLY A 5 1.41 -14.20 18.44
C GLY A 5 2.95 -14.18 18.37
N LEU A 6 3.60 -15.09 19.08
CA LEU A 6 5.00 -15.44 18.90
C LEU A 6 5.11 -16.94 18.64
N LEU A 7 5.63 -17.35 17.49
CA LEU A 7 5.99 -18.73 17.20
C LEU A 7 7.48 -18.94 17.51
N ILE A 8 7.78 -19.85 18.43
CA ILE A 8 9.13 -20.33 18.71
C ILE A 8 9.34 -21.60 17.88
N CYS A 9 10.34 -21.59 17.00
CA CYS A 9 10.64 -22.71 16.11
C CYS A 9 12.10 -23.13 16.23
N SER A 10 12.33 -24.45 16.24
CA SER A 10 13.67 -25.06 16.27
C SER A 10 14.20 -25.42 14.87
N ASN A 11 13.30 -25.52 13.89
CA ASN A 11 13.62 -25.78 12.48
C ASN A 11 12.91 -24.74 11.60
N PRO A 12 13.65 -24.00 10.75
CA PRO A 12 13.08 -22.97 9.89
C PRO A 12 11.95 -23.44 8.97
N PHE A 13 12.04 -24.66 8.43
CA PHE A 13 11.09 -25.13 7.43
C PHE A 13 9.73 -25.50 8.00
N ARG A 14 9.64 -25.76 9.31
CA ARG A 14 8.36 -26.05 9.97
C ARG A 14 7.43 -24.85 9.97
N VAL A 15 7.98 -23.62 9.87
CA VAL A 15 7.22 -22.38 9.69
C VAL A 15 6.26 -22.45 8.50
N LEU A 16 6.67 -23.13 7.41
CA LEU A 16 5.85 -23.29 6.20
C LEU A 16 4.55 -24.05 6.45
N ARG A 17 4.54 -24.96 7.42
CA ARG A 17 3.38 -25.78 7.78
C ARG A 17 2.58 -25.18 8.93
N ILE A 18 3.27 -24.64 9.93
CA ILE A 18 2.66 -24.15 11.16
C ILE A 18 1.91 -22.84 10.94
N VAL A 19 2.53 -21.85 10.28
CA VAL A 19 1.95 -20.50 10.20
C VAL A 19 0.57 -20.49 9.50
N PRO A 20 0.32 -21.26 8.42
CA PRO A 20 -1.03 -21.37 7.85
C PRO A 20 -2.10 -21.91 8.80
N GLN A 21 -1.72 -22.66 9.85
CA GLN A 21 -2.66 -23.15 10.87
C GLN A 21 -2.98 -22.05 11.90
N LEU A 22 -2.02 -21.18 12.19
CA LEU A 22 -2.13 -20.12 13.21
C LEU A 22 -2.90 -18.88 12.75
N GLN A 23 -3.09 -18.71 11.45
CA GLN A 23 -3.71 -17.50 10.90
C GLN A 23 -5.17 -17.31 11.33
N CYS A 24 -5.86 -18.38 11.75
CA CYS A 24 -7.23 -18.32 12.27
C CYS A 24 -7.28 -17.85 13.74
N ASP A 25 -6.19 -17.96 14.49
CA ASP A 25 -6.15 -17.64 15.92
C ASP A 25 -5.69 -16.21 16.22
N LEU A 26 -5.18 -15.52 15.20
CA LEU A 26 -4.51 -14.23 15.29
C LEU A 26 -5.21 -13.14 14.48
N LEU A 27 -5.32 -11.96 15.07
CA LEU A 27 -5.96 -10.81 14.43
C LEU A 27 -4.99 -9.91 13.66
N SER A 28 -3.69 -9.87 14.02
CA SER A 28 -2.81 -8.83 13.47
C SER A 28 -1.39 -9.27 13.12
N THR A 29 -0.59 -9.77 14.07
CA THR A 29 0.85 -9.97 13.86
C THR A 29 1.30 -11.29 14.44
N LEU A 30 2.12 -12.02 13.70
CA LEU A 30 2.81 -13.22 14.15
C LEU A 30 4.32 -12.99 14.06
N TYR A 31 4.97 -12.93 15.21
CA TYR A 31 6.43 -12.97 15.28
C TYR A 31 6.91 -14.42 15.16
N VAL A 32 8.00 -14.63 14.44
CA VAL A 32 8.66 -15.93 14.34
C VAL A 32 10.05 -15.80 14.92
N HIS A 33 10.33 -16.54 15.98
CA HIS A 33 11.63 -16.59 16.63
C HIS A 33 12.27 -17.97 16.41
N PHE A 34 13.45 -17.97 15.80
CA PHE A 34 14.25 -19.18 15.66
C PHE A 34 15.08 -19.41 16.91
N PHE A 35 14.93 -20.59 17.52
CA PHE A 35 15.67 -21.01 18.70
C PHE A 35 16.27 -22.42 18.48
N PRO A 36 17.56 -22.54 18.12
CA PRO A 36 18.18 -23.82 17.81
C PRO A 36 18.30 -24.69 19.08
N THR A 37 17.95 -25.96 18.94
CA THR A 37 17.93 -26.94 20.05
C THR A 37 19.28 -27.61 20.28
N SER A 38 20.21 -27.58 19.31
CA SER A 38 21.58 -28.11 19.45
C SER A 38 22.62 -26.99 19.67
N ILE A 39 23.69 -27.27 20.44
CA ILE A 39 24.78 -26.31 20.72
C ILE A 39 25.65 -26.06 19.48
N SER A 40 25.78 -27.03 18.57
CA SER A 40 26.53 -26.90 17.31
C SER A 40 25.88 -25.91 16.34
N ASP A 41 24.55 -25.80 16.34
CA ASP A 41 23.81 -24.89 15.45
C ASP A 41 23.86 -23.42 15.92
N LYS A 42 24.24 -23.17 17.19
CA LYS A 42 24.27 -21.81 17.78
C LYS A 42 25.29 -20.87 17.15
N LYS A 43 26.32 -21.42 16.49
CA LYS A 43 27.37 -20.65 15.79
C LYS A 43 27.28 -20.74 14.26
N ASN A 44 26.36 -21.54 13.73
CA ASN A 44 26.28 -21.80 12.31
C ASN A 44 25.53 -20.67 11.59
N ILE A 45 26.02 -20.26 10.41
CA ILE A 45 25.42 -19.19 9.58
C ILE A 45 24.28 -19.74 8.72
N GLU A 46 24.27 -21.05 8.47
CA GLU A 46 23.26 -21.74 7.64
C GLU A 46 21.81 -21.50 8.11
N PRO A 47 21.47 -21.59 9.42
CA PRO A 47 20.10 -21.35 9.89
C PRO A 47 19.58 -19.93 9.57
N ARG A 48 20.47 -18.94 9.45
CA ARG A 48 20.10 -17.54 9.15
C ARG A 48 19.43 -17.42 7.79
N PHE A 49 20.04 -18.03 6.77
CA PHE A 49 19.53 -17.97 5.40
C PHE A 49 18.38 -18.95 5.19
N MET A 50 18.39 -20.10 5.88
CA MET A 50 17.27 -21.04 5.86
C MET A 50 15.97 -20.42 6.39
N MET A 51 16.03 -19.57 7.44
CA MET A 51 14.86 -18.82 7.92
C MET A 51 14.33 -17.84 6.89
N ILE A 52 15.21 -17.12 6.18
CA ILE A 52 14.78 -16.22 5.10
C ILE A 52 14.20 -17.00 3.94
N ASP A 53 14.77 -18.15 3.58
CA ASP A 53 14.24 -19.01 2.52
C ASP A 53 12.89 -19.63 2.91
N ALA A 54 12.72 -20.07 4.16
CA ALA A 54 11.43 -20.51 4.67
C ALA A 54 10.41 -19.36 4.66
N TYR A 55 10.80 -18.17 5.09
CA TYR A 55 9.91 -17.01 5.03
C TYR A 55 9.55 -16.63 3.59
N LYS A 56 10.51 -16.74 2.67
CA LYS A 56 10.33 -16.56 1.24
C LYS A 56 9.38 -17.58 0.63
N ASN A 57 9.37 -18.83 1.07
CA ASN A 57 8.46 -19.88 0.59
C ASN A 57 7.10 -19.92 1.33
N LEU A 58 6.88 -19.04 2.30
CA LEU A 58 5.64 -19.02 3.07
C LEU A 58 4.44 -18.62 2.21
N ASN A 59 3.36 -19.40 2.22
CA ASN A 59 2.13 -19.04 1.51
C ASN A 59 1.53 -17.72 2.01
N TYR A 60 0.62 -17.14 1.21
CA TYR A 60 -0.11 -15.95 1.63
C TYR A 60 -0.83 -16.21 2.97
N THR A 61 -0.78 -15.22 3.86
CA THR A 61 -1.39 -15.28 5.19
C THR A 61 -2.15 -13.98 5.43
N ASN A 62 -3.26 -14.07 6.16
CA ASN A 62 -4.03 -12.89 6.58
C ASN A 62 -3.39 -12.13 7.75
N VAL A 63 -2.22 -12.58 8.22
CA VAL A 63 -1.53 -12.05 9.40
C VAL A 63 -0.19 -11.45 8.98
N ASP A 64 0.21 -10.35 9.62
CA ASP A 64 1.53 -9.77 9.43
C ASP A 64 2.62 -10.64 10.08
N VAL A 65 3.26 -11.50 9.29
CA VAL A 65 4.36 -12.35 9.75
C VAL A 65 5.68 -11.57 9.76
N ARG A 66 6.38 -11.57 10.90
CA ARG A 66 7.68 -10.89 11.10
C ARG A 66 8.70 -11.86 11.69
N VAL A 67 9.83 -12.07 11.00
CA VAL A 67 10.91 -12.94 11.50
C VAL A 67 11.85 -12.11 12.37
N LEU A 68 11.98 -12.50 13.64
CA LEU A 68 12.87 -11.87 14.60
C LEU A 68 14.31 -12.32 14.36
N LEU A 69 15.24 -11.37 14.24
CA LEU A 69 16.62 -11.68 13.83
C LEU A 69 17.61 -11.82 15.00
N TYR A 70 17.16 -11.62 16.25
CA TYR A 70 18.01 -11.78 17.45
C TYR A 70 18.70 -13.15 17.51
N GLY A 71 17.94 -14.24 17.41
CA GLY A 71 18.48 -15.61 17.46
C GLY A 71 19.27 -16.03 16.21
N LEU A 72 19.31 -15.16 15.19
CA LEU A 72 20.09 -15.35 13.98
C LEU A 72 21.38 -14.55 14.01
N LYS A 73 21.38 -13.34 14.56
CA LYS A 73 22.51 -12.41 14.45
C LYS A 73 23.31 -12.26 15.76
N ASP A 74 22.62 -12.30 16.91
CA ASP A 74 23.20 -12.12 18.23
C ASP A 74 23.31 -13.45 18.99
N THR A 75 23.79 -13.40 20.23
CA THR A 75 23.70 -14.53 21.15
C THR A 75 22.24 -14.79 21.55
N LEU A 76 21.90 -16.06 21.78
CA LEU A 76 20.54 -16.49 22.13
C LEU A 76 20.00 -15.89 23.43
N ASP A 77 20.84 -15.26 24.24
CA ASP A 77 20.48 -14.65 25.53
C ASP A 77 20.02 -13.19 25.38
N SER A 78 19.94 -12.69 24.14
CA SER A 78 19.50 -11.34 23.84
C SER A 78 18.03 -11.16 24.19
N ARG A 79 17.70 -10.05 24.88
CA ARG A 79 16.31 -9.72 25.18
C ARG A 79 15.51 -9.54 23.88
N ILE A 80 14.35 -10.15 23.83
CA ILE A 80 13.43 -10.06 22.70
C ILE A 80 12.44 -8.93 23.00
N ALA A 81 12.62 -7.81 22.31
CA ALA A 81 11.71 -6.68 22.37
C ALA A 81 10.90 -6.58 21.08
N THR A 82 9.58 -6.74 21.21
CA THR A 82 8.61 -6.50 20.14
C THR A 82 7.84 -5.22 20.43
N LYS A 83 7.48 -4.49 19.38
CA LYS A 83 6.67 -3.26 19.46
C LYS A 83 5.32 -3.51 20.13
N ARG A 84 4.70 -4.66 19.83
CA ARG A 84 3.42 -5.08 20.41
C ARG A 84 3.65 -6.11 21.52
N PRO A 85 2.90 -6.04 22.62
CA PRO A 85 2.96 -7.09 23.64
C PRO A 85 2.51 -8.42 23.04
N ILE A 86 3.20 -9.50 23.43
CA ILE A 86 2.84 -10.86 23.01
C ILE A 86 1.64 -11.34 23.82
N ASP A 87 0.56 -11.73 23.13
CA ASP A 87 -0.66 -12.25 23.74
C ASP A 87 -0.64 -13.78 23.83
N VAL A 88 -0.08 -14.45 22.81
CA VAL A 88 0.00 -15.91 22.74
C VAL A 88 1.37 -16.33 22.22
N ILE A 89 1.93 -17.35 22.85
CA ILE A 89 3.20 -17.98 22.48
C ILE A 89 2.92 -19.39 22.00
N PHE A 90 3.31 -19.67 20.77
CA PHE A 90 3.18 -20.95 20.10
C PHE A 90 4.53 -21.66 20.07
N TYR A 91 4.52 -22.96 20.32
CA TYR A 91 5.72 -23.80 20.29
C TYR A 91 5.36 -25.22 19.84
N ASP A 92 6.34 -25.96 19.33
CA ASP A 92 6.15 -27.32 18.82
C ASP A 92 6.85 -28.38 19.68
N ASP A 93 6.72 -29.65 19.26
CA ASP A 93 7.24 -30.85 19.91
C ASP A 93 8.77 -30.89 20.08
N HIS A 94 9.52 -30.07 19.36
CA HIS A 94 10.97 -29.99 19.51
C HIS A 94 11.42 -28.97 20.57
N ILE A 95 10.53 -28.12 21.07
CA ILE A 95 10.85 -27.13 22.11
C ILE A 95 10.47 -27.71 23.47
N GLN A 96 11.48 -28.00 24.29
CA GLN A 96 11.27 -28.47 25.65
C GLN A 96 10.78 -27.34 26.57
N THR A 97 10.09 -27.69 27.65
CA THR A 97 9.55 -26.73 28.63
C THR A 97 10.61 -25.77 29.19
N GLU A 98 11.82 -26.25 29.43
CA GLU A 98 12.93 -25.42 29.91
C GLU A 98 13.36 -24.38 28.88
N GLN A 99 13.43 -24.76 27.61
CA GLN A 99 13.76 -23.86 26.49
C GLN A 99 12.65 -22.84 26.27
N LEU A 100 11.39 -23.26 26.33
CA LEU A 100 10.24 -22.36 26.29
C LEU A 100 10.33 -21.32 27.40
N ASN A 101 10.53 -21.75 28.65
CA ASN A 101 10.66 -20.86 29.80
C ASN A 101 11.85 -19.89 29.64
N PHE A 102 12.95 -20.36 29.09
CA PHE A 102 14.11 -19.54 28.77
C PHE A 102 13.76 -18.43 27.77
N VAL A 103 13.20 -18.77 26.60
CA VAL A 103 12.79 -17.77 25.60
C VAL A 103 11.73 -16.81 26.17
N VAL A 104 10.77 -17.33 26.94
CA VAL A 104 9.77 -16.52 27.63
C VAL A 104 10.42 -15.53 28.59
N SER A 105 11.51 -15.91 29.28
CA SER A 105 12.24 -15.02 30.18
C SER A 105 12.93 -13.86 29.45
N LEU A 106 13.28 -14.05 28.18
CA LEU A 106 13.91 -13.02 27.34
C LEU A 106 12.92 -11.99 26.79
N LEU A 107 11.62 -12.31 26.75
CA LEU A 107 10.58 -11.41 26.24
C LEU A 107 10.39 -10.21 27.17
N SER A 108 10.69 -9.02 26.66
CA SER A 108 10.52 -7.77 27.43
C SER A 108 9.08 -7.26 27.45
N ASN A 109 8.25 -7.70 26.50
CA ASN A 109 6.90 -7.17 26.29
C ASN A 109 5.87 -8.30 26.12
N LYS A 110 5.18 -8.64 27.21
CA LYS A 110 4.14 -9.69 27.26
C LYS A 110 2.88 -9.11 27.86
N SER A 111 1.72 -9.49 27.33
CA SER A 111 0.44 -9.16 27.94
C SER A 111 0.31 -9.85 29.30
N SER A 112 -0.36 -9.21 30.26
CA SER A 112 -0.51 -9.75 31.63
C SER A 112 -1.15 -11.15 31.68
N ASN A 113 -2.04 -11.44 30.72
CA ASN A 113 -2.75 -12.71 30.59
C ASN A 113 -2.28 -13.53 29.39
N TYR A 114 -0.99 -13.45 29.03
CA TYR A 114 -0.47 -14.20 27.89
C TYR A 114 -0.64 -15.71 28.08
N LYS A 115 -0.79 -16.45 26.99
CA LYS A 115 -0.96 -17.92 27.02
C LYS A 115 0.13 -18.60 26.20
N THR A 116 0.48 -19.83 26.59
CA THR A 116 1.31 -20.73 25.80
C THR A 116 0.44 -21.80 25.16
N VAL A 117 0.61 -22.04 23.87
CA VAL A 117 -0.17 -23.01 23.08
C VAL A 117 0.81 -23.96 22.40
N PHE A 118 0.68 -25.25 22.71
CA PHE A 118 1.41 -26.30 22.02
C PHE A 118 0.75 -26.60 20.68
N ILE A 119 1.54 -26.69 19.62
CA ILE A 119 1.06 -27.05 18.28
C ILE A 119 1.43 -28.50 18.01
N HIS A 120 0.42 -29.33 17.79
CA HIS A 120 0.61 -30.66 17.24
C HIS A 120 0.90 -30.53 15.73
N PRO A 121 2.11 -30.87 15.28
CA PRO A 121 2.39 -30.89 13.85
C PRO A 121 1.58 -32.02 13.25
N THR A 122 0.78 -31.76 12.22
CA THR A 122 0.16 -32.82 11.41
C THR A 122 1.28 -33.68 10.82
N GLU A 123 1.19 -35.01 10.96
CA GLU A 123 2.23 -36.00 10.61
C GLU A 123 2.83 -35.82 9.20
N ASP A 124 4.06 -36.32 9.06
CA ASP A 124 4.97 -36.19 7.92
C ASP A 124 4.40 -36.59 6.55
N THR A 125 4.59 -35.72 5.56
CA THR A 125 5.05 -36.11 4.22
C THR A 125 5.78 -34.94 3.54
N GLY A 126 7.03 -35.17 3.14
CA GLY A 126 7.78 -34.32 2.19
C GLY A 126 8.88 -33.47 2.82
N SER A 127 10.14 -33.86 2.61
CA SER A 127 11.27 -32.93 2.62
C SER A 127 10.97 -31.85 1.58
N ILE A 128 10.87 -30.59 2.02
CA ILE A 128 10.81 -29.48 1.07
C ILE A 128 12.26 -29.28 0.63
N ASP A 129 12.66 -29.96 -0.46
CA ASP A 129 13.97 -29.84 -1.09
C ASP A 129 14.13 -28.44 -1.68
N ILE A 130 14.51 -27.48 -0.84
CA ILE A 130 14.89 -26.14 -1.28
C ILE A 130 16.39 -26.19 -1.61
N LYS A 131 16.71 -26.02 -2.90
CA LYS A 131 18.09 -25.89 -3.37
C LYS A 131 18.82 -24.82 -2.55
N GLN A 132 19.87 -25.23 -1.85
CA GLN A 132 20.79 -24.33 -1.16
C GLN A 132 21.42 -23.40 -2.19
N ASN A 133 20.98 -22.14 -2.25
CA ASN A 133 21.72 -21.13 -2.99
C ASN A 133 22.90 -20.69 -2.14
N SER A 134 24.11 -20.97 -2.62
CA SER A 134 25.39 -20.55 -2.02
C SER A 134 25.55 -19.03 -2.06
N GLN A 135 24.82 -18.31 -1.19
CA GLN A 135 25.00 -16.88 -1.04
C GLN A 135 26.34 -16.57 -0.36
N CYS A 136 27.01 -15.52 -0.84
CA CYS A 136 28.25 -15.01 -0.26
C CYS A 136 28.06 -14.69 1.23
N ASN A 137 28.74 -15.40 2.12
CA ASN A 137 28.58 -15.31 3.58
C ASN A 137 29.19 -14.07 4.24
N LYS A 138 29.74 -13.14 3.45
CA LYS A 138 30.40 -11.95 3.97
C LYS A 138 29.39 -10.98 4.60
N ILE A 139 29.72 -10.51 5.80
CA ILE A 139 29.03 -9.44 6.52
C ILE A 139 29.81 -8.13 6.29
N TYR A 140 29.10 -7.03 6.20
CA TYR A 140 29.63 -5.69 5.93
C TYR A 140 29.22 -4.73 7.04
N GLU A 141 30.06 -3.73 7.32
CA GLU A 141 29.77 -2.73 8.36
C GLU A 141 28.66 -1.78 7.93
N ASN A 142 28.74 -1.27 6.71
CA ASN A 142 27.80 -0.30 6.17
C ASN A 142 27.14 -0.87 4.91
N VAL A 143 25.85 -1.18 5.03
CA VAL A 143 25.02 -1.75 3.97
C VAL A 143 23.97 -0.72 3.56
N VAL A 144 23.66 -0.66 2.27
CA VAL A 144 22.62 0.19 1.73
C VAL A 144 21.60 -0.61 0.91
N LEU A 145 20.34 -0.18 0.92
CA LEU A 145 19.36 -0.58 -0.08
C LEU A 145 18.44 0.59 -0.41
N GLY A 146 17.80 0.53 -1.57
CA GLY A 146 16.83 1.52 -2.03
C GLY A 146 15.57 0.85 -2.56
N GLY A 147 14.43 1.52 -2.45
CA GLY A 147 13.17 1.00 -2.97
C GLY A 147 11.97 1.89 -2.72
N THR A 148 10.86 1.52 -3.34
CA THR A 148 9.59 2.23 -3.16
C THR A 148 9.00 1.98 -1.77
N PHE A 149 9.09 0.76 -1.21
CA PHE A 149 8.57 0.43 0.12
C PHE A 149 7.11 0.86 0.38
N ASP A 150 6.29 0.92 -0.67
CA ASP A 150 4.85 1.20 -0.54
C ASP A 150 4.15 -0.03 0.03
N ARG A 151 3.49 0.17 1.19
CA ARG A 151 2.79 -0.87 1.97
C ARG A 151 3.60 -2.16 2.10
N LEU A 152 4.45 -2.22 3.14
CA LEU A 152 5.40 -3.31 3.35
C LEU A 152 4.76 -4.70 3.26
N HIS A 153 4.95 -5.34 2.11
CA HIS A 153 4.59 -6.72 1.85
C HIS A 153 5.78 -7.66 2.07
N LYS A 154 5.52 -8.97 1.97
CA LYS A 154 6.52 -10.03 2.18
C LYS A 154 7.83 -9.80 1.41
N GLY A 155 7.76 -9.41 0.13
CA GLY A 155 8.95 -9.09 -0.66
C GLY A 155 9.86 -8.01 -0.06
N HIS A 156 9.29 -6.89 0.41
CA HIS A 156 10.07 -5.85 1.12
C HIS A 156 10.65 -6.37 2.43
N LYS A 157 9.87 -7.14 3.19
CA LYS A 157 10.30 -7.70 4.48
C LYS A 157 11.50 -8.63 4.30
N ILE A 158 11.49 -9.49 3.28
CA ILE A 158 12.63 -10.35 2.92
C ILE A 158 13.86 -9.49 2.59
N LEU A 159 13.71 -8.50 1.70
CA LEU A 159 14.82 -7.62 1.30
C LEU A 159 15.46 -6.89 2.49
N LEU A 160 14.61 -6.31 3.36
CA LEU A 160 15.03 -5.61 4.57
C LEU A 160 15.68 -6.56 5.58
N SER A 161 15.09 -7.74 5.83
CA SER A 161 15.66 -8.75 6.74
C SER A 161 16.99 -9.29 6.23
N THR A 162 17.13 -9.56 4.93
CA THR A 162 18.42 -9.93 4.33
C THR A 162 19.47 -8.84 4.55
N ALA A 163 19.08 -7.56 4.44
CA ALA A 163 19.98 -6.45 4.68
C ALA A 163 20.46 -6.33 6.13
N VAL A 164 19.56 -6.55 7.09
CA VAL A 164 19.93 -6.60 8.51
C VAL A 164 20.92 -7.75 8.79
N LEU A 165 20.72 -8.92 8.16
CA LEU A 165 21.62 -10.07 8.32
C LEU A 165 23.01 -9.86 7.69
N LYS A 166 23.13 -9.00 6.68
CA LYS A 166 24.40 -8.67 6.01
C LYS A 166 25.10 -7.45 6.62
N CYS A 167 24.45 -6.73 7.53
CA CYS A 167 24.95 -5.49 8.11
C CYS A 167 25.39 -5.71 9.56
N SER A 168 26.60 -5.29 9.94
CA SER A 168 27.05 -5.33 11.34
C SER A 168 26.90 -4.01 12.08
N LYS A 169 26.89 -2.85 11.41
CA LYS A 169 26.89 -1.54 12.06
C LYS A 169 25.78 -0.59 11.59
N ASN A 170 25.83 -0.14 10.33
CA ASN A 170 24.91 0.87 9.80
C ASN A 170 24.14 0.36 8.59
N LEU A 171 22.81 0.31 8.70
CA LEU A 171 21.94 0.03 7.57
C LEU A 171 21.26 1.32 7.10
N THR A 172 21.59 1.75 5.89
CA THR A 172 20.91 2.88 5.23
C THR A 172 19.84 2.38 4.27
N VAL A 173 18.63 2.92 4.39
CA VAL A 173 17.50 2.57 3.51
C VAL A 173 16.99 3.84 2.80
N GLY A 174 17.19 3.89 1.50
CA GLY A 174 16.65 4.95 0.64
C GLY A 174 15.20 4.65 0.25
N VAL A 175 14.27 5.49 0.70
CA VAL A 175 12.85 5.39 0.35
C VAL A 175 12.54 6.35 -0.78
N THR A 176 12.16 5.81 -1.94
CA THR A 176 11.95 6.62 -3.16
C THR A 176 10.82 7.63 -2.96
N ASP A 177 11.07 8.91 -3.27
CA ASP A 177 10.06 9.95 -3.19
C ASP A 177 8.99 9.83 -4.30
N ILE A 178 7.79 10.38 -4.05
CA ILE A 178 6.67 10.35 -5.01
C ILE A 178 7.05 10.98 -6.36
N SER A 179 7.93 11.98 -6.38
CA SER A 179 8.42 12.60 -7.62
C SER A 179 9.02 11.60 -8.62
N MET A 180 9.61 10.51 -8.13
CA MET A 180 10.20 9.45 -8.96
C MET A 180 9.22 8.31 -9.30
N LEU A 181 7.99 8.33 -8.76
CA LEU A 181 7.06 7.19 -8.81
C LEU A 181 5.84 7.42 -9.70
N LYS A 182 5.72 8.60 -10.33
CA LYS A 182 4.57 8.98 -11.18
C LYS A 182 4.34 8.05 -12.38
N SER A 183 5.38 7.33 -12.83
CA SER A 183 5.27 6.35 -13.92
C SER A 183 4.75 4.98 -13.47
N LYS A 184 4.61 4.74 -12.15
CA LYS A 184 4.09 3.47 -11.63
C LYS A 184 2.57 3.43 -11.78
N LYS A 185 2.02 2.28 -12.15
CA LYS A 185 0.56 2.03 -12.18
C LYS A 185 -0.07 2.41 -10.84
N LEU A 186 -1.16 3.18 -10.83
CA LEU A 186 -1.86 3.66 -9.61
C LEU A 186 -0.95 4.41 -8.62
N TRP A 187 -0.03 5.24 -9.11
CA TRP A 187 0.91 6.00 -8.26
C TRP A 187 0.18 6.91 -7.26
N GLU A 188 -1.05 7.34 -7.57
CA GLU A 188 -1.92 8.15 -6.71
C GLU A 188 -2.29 7.44 -5.41
N LEU A 189 -2.24 6.10 -5.38
CA LEU A 189 -2.50 5.29 -4.20
C LEU A 189 -1.24 5.02 -3.36
N ILE A 190 -0.05 5.42 -3.81
CA ILE A 190 1.20 5.24 -3.05
C ILE A 190 1.14 6.07 -1.77
N GLU A 191 1.54 5.48 -0.65
CA GLU A 191 1.60 6.19 0.62
C GLU A 191 2.62 7.36 0.58
N PRO A 192 2.37 8.46 1.31
CA PRO A 192 3.33 9.54 1.47
C PRO A 192 4.72 9.03 1.87
N CYS A 193 5.78 9.68 1.37
CA CYS A 193 7.16 9.22 1.63
C CYS A 193 7.47 9.12 3.13
N GLU A 194 7.02 10.07 3.93
CA GLU A 194 7.17 10.06 5.39
C GLU A 194 6.50 8.85 6.05
N THR A 195 5.29 8.49 5.59
CA THR A 195 4.57 7.30 6.09
C THR A 195 5.35 6.03 5.76
N ARG A 196 5.88 5.91 4.54
CA ARG A 196 6.69 4.76 4.12
C ARG A 196 8.00 4.66 4.89
N ILE A 197 8.70 5.77 5.12
CA ILE A 197 9.90 5.84 5.96
C ILE A 197 9.58 5.33 7.37
N LYS A 198 8.54 5.87 8.00
CA LYS A 198 8.10 5.44 9.33
C LYS A 198 7.79 3.94 9.36
N ASN A 199 7.07 3.43 8.36
CA ASN A 199 6.72 2.00 8.28
C ASN A 199 7.98 1.11 8.17
N VAL A 200 8.98 1.53 7.37
CA VAL A 200 10.27 0.85 7.24
C VAL A 200 11.05 0.87 8.55
N GLU A 201 11.20 2.03 9.19
CA GLU A 201 11.88 2.17 10.48
C GLU A 201 11.23 1.31 11.56
N GLU A 202 9.90 1.35 11.63
CA GLU A 202 9.13 0.56 12.58
C GLU A 202 9.34 -0.93 12.34
N PHE A 203 9.33 -1.39 11.09
CA PHE A 203 9.59 -2.79 10.78
C PHE A 203 11.02 -3.21 11.18
N LEU A 204 12.03 -2.42 10.80
CA LEU A 204 13.44 -2.70 11.09
C LEU A 204 13.72 -2.78 12.60
N LYS A 205 13.23 -1.79 13.36
CA LYS A 205 13.37 -1.75 14.82
C LYS A 205 12.62 -2.91 15.50
N ASP A 206 11.54 -3.37 14.91
CA ASP A 206 10.73 -4.45 15.48
C ASP A 206 11.34 -5.83 15.23
N ILE A 207 12.00 -6.06 14.09
CA ILE A 207 12.70 -7.33 13.83
C ILE A 207 14.09 -7.41 14.47
N TYR A 208 14.77 -6.26 14.64
CA TYR A 208 16.12 -6.16 15.20
C TYR A 208 16.49 -4.71 15.62
N PRO A 209 16.23 -4.28 16.86
CA PRO A 209 16.39 -2.88 17.31
C PRO A 209 17.83 -2.45 17.56
N THR A 210 18.79 -3.36 17.61
CA THR A 210 20.17 -3.08 18.05
C THR A 210 21.07 -2.53 16.95
N LEU A 211 20.64 -2.57 15.68
CA LEU A 211 21.39 -1.99 14.55
C LEU A 211 21.10 -0.49 14.42
N GLU A 212 22.08 0.26 13.92
CA GLU A 212 21.88 1.66 13.56
C GLU A 212 21.18 1.76 12.20
N TYR A 213 20.00 2.37 12.19
CA TYR A 213 19.17 2.54 10.99
C TYR A 213 19.13 4.00 10.55
N ASN A 214 19.43 4.23 9.27
CA ASN A 214 19.28 5.53 8.62
C ASN A 214 18.29 5.40 7.47
N VAL A 215 17.02 5.73 7.70
CA VAL A 215 15.96 5.62 6.69
C VAL A 215 15.61 7.03 6.19
N LEU A 216 15.82 7.28 4.90
CA LEU A 216 15.79 8.63 4.34
C LEU A 216 15.13 8.67 2.96
N PRO A 217 14.54 9.82 2.56
CA PRO A 217 13.98 9.98 1.22
C PRO A 217 15.08 10.08 0.18
N ILE A 218 14.90 9.42 -0.97
CA ILE A 218 15.76 9.58 -2.15
C ILE A 218 14.97 10.19 -3.31
N TYR A 219 15.64 11.10 -4.02
CA TYR A 219 15.07 11.89 -5.13
C TYR A 219 15.71 11.56 -6.48
N ASP A 220 16.69 10.64 -6.49
CA ASP A 220 17.28 10.07 -7.69
C ASP A 220 17.68 8.60 -7.45
N ILE A 221 18.15 7.93 -8.50
CA ILE A 221 18.54 6.51 -8.46
C ILE A 221 19.82 6.23 -7.67
N TYR A 222 20.61 7.26 -7.37
CA TYR A 222 21.92 7.14 -6.71
C TYR A 222 21.80 7.32 -5.20
N GLY A 223 20.99 8.26 -4.76
CA GLY A 223 20.86 8.65 -3.36
C GLY A 223 22.23 8.98 -2.73
N PRO A 224 22.43 8.68 -1.43
CA PRO A 224 23.70 9.01 -0.76
C PRO A 224 24.88 8.14 -1.24
N THR A 225 24.63 7.10 -2.03
CA THR A 225 25.65 6.10 -2.38
C THR A 225 26.74 6.64 -3.28
N VAL A 226 26.55 7.75 -3.99
CA VAL A 226 27.59 8.32 -4.87
C VAL A 226 28.45 9.38 -4.19
N HIS A 227 28.17 9.67 -2.92
CA HIS A 227 28.87 10.66 -2.09
C HIS A 227 29.53 10.03 -0.87
N ASP A 228 28.94 8.97 -0.30
CA ASP A 228 29.47 8.31 0.88
C ASP A 228 30.41 7.13 0.52
N SER A 229 31.68 7.28 0.86
CA SER A 229 32.72 6.28 0.64
C SER A 229 32.66 5.10 1.62
N THR A 230 31.93 5.22 2.73
CA THR A 230 31.87 4.22 3.79
C THR A 230 31.00 3.01 3.43
N PHE A 231 30.06 3.17 2.48
CA PHE A 231 29.23 2.07 1.99
C PHE A 231 30.06 0.99 1.31
N GLN A 232 29.76 -0.27 1.64
CA GLN A 232 30.50 -1.44 1.15
C GLN A 232 29.64 -2.37 0.31
N MET A 233 28.33 -2.40 0.54
CA MET A 233 27.41 -3.35 -0.09
C MET A 233 26.07 -2.69 -0.39
N ILE A 234 25.51 -3.00 -1.55
CA ILE A 234 24.12 -2.67 -1.91
C ILE A 234 23.31 -3.95 -2.08
N ILE A 235 22.13 -3.96 -1.48
CA ILE A 235 21.14 -5.03 -1.61
C ILE A 235 19.99 -4.52 -2.45
N LEU A 236 19.58 -5.34 -3.41
CA LEU A 236 18.60 -4.97 -4.41
C LEU A 236 17.82 -6.20 -4.86
N SER A 237 16.62 -6.03 -5.39
CA SER A 237 15.88 -7.14 -5.99
C SER A 237 16.48 -7.47 -7.36
N ASP A 238 16.28 -8.69 -7.86
CA ASP A 238 16.81 -9.11 -9.17
C ASP A 238 16.44 -8.14 -10.30
N GLU A 239 15.23 -7.55 -10.26
CA GLU A 239 14.75 -6.63 -11.29
C GLU A 239 15.44 -5.26 -11.26
N THR A 240 16.13 -4.93 -10.17
CA THR A 240 16.82 -3.65 -9.98
C THR A 240 18.34 -3.77 -10.09
N LEU A 241 18.84 -4.93 -10.56
CA LEU A 241 20.26 -5.21 -10.74
C LEU A 241 20.96 -4.15 -11.60
N HIS A 242 20.32 -3.76 -12.71
CA HIS A 242 20.83 -2.71 -13.58
C HIS A 242 21.01 -1.37 -12.85
N GLY A 243 20.12 -1.04 -11.90
CA GLY A 243 20.27 0.15 -11.05
C GLY A 243 21.54 0.10 -10.19
N GLY A 244 21.86 -1.07 -9.63
CA GLY A 244 23.11 -1.30 -8.88
C GLY A 244 24.36 -1.13 -9.73
N GLU A 245 24.33 -1.59 -10.98
CA GLU A 245 25.42 -1.40 -11.95
C GLU A 245 25.63 0.09 -12.29
N LEU A 246 24.54 0.83 -12.52
CA LEU A 246 24.59 2.29 -12.75
C LEU A 246 25.20 3.03 -11.55
N ILE A 247 24.83 2.65 -10.33
CA ILE A 247 25.40 3.20 -9.09
C ILE A 247 26.91 2.95 -9.07
N ASN A 248 27.36 1.72 -9.31
CA ASN A 248 28.79 1.39 -9.29
C ASN A 248 29.57 2.14 -10.37
N ASN A 249 29.04 2.25 -11.58
CA ASN A 249 29.64 3.06 -12.64
C ASN A 249 29.80 4.53 -12.24
N LYS A 250 28.79 5.12 -11.58
CA LYS A 250 28.84 6.49 -11.08
C LYS A 250 29.82 6.64 -9.91
N ARG A 251 29.87 5.66 -9.00
CA ARG A 251 30.84 5.62 -7.89
C ARG A 251 32.28 5.60 -8.40
N THR A 252 32.60 4.75 -9.37
CA THR A 252 33.94 4.70 -9.98
C THR A 252 34.31 6.02 -10.65
N LYS A 253 33.37 6.66 -11.38
CA LYS A 253 33.59 8.00 -11.95
C LYS A 253 33.85 9.07 -10.90
N ASN A 254 33.27 8.92 -9.70
CA ASN A 254 33.48 9.82 -8.56
C ASN A 254 34.72 9.43 -7.71
N GLY A 255 35.53 8.45 -8.12
CA GLY A 255 36.70 7.99 -7.37
C GLY A 255 36.37 7.12 -6.14
N LEU A 256 35.13 6.62 -6.03
CA LEU A 256 34.69 5.75 -4.95
C LEU A 256 34.82 4.27 -5.32
N LYS A 257 35.05 3.42 -4.32
CA LYS A 257 35.09 1.95 -4.51
C LYS A 257 33.70 1.43 -4.91
N PRO A 258 33.60 0.48 -5.86
CA PRO A 258 32.33 -0.15 -6.18
C PRO A 258 31.76 -0.88 -4.96
N LEU A 259 30.45 -0.87 -4.82
CA LEU A 259 29.70 -1.64 -3.83
C LEU A 259 29.62 -3.10 -4.26
N HIS A 260 29.71 -4.00 -3.30
CA HIS A 260 29.33 -5.38 -3.52
C HIS A 260 27.82 -5.47 -3.72
N ILE A 261 27.37 -6.01 -4.86
CA ILE A 261 25.95 -6.13 -5.17
C ILE A 261 25.46 -7.52 -4.72
N LEU A 262 24.37 -7.56 -3.94
CA LEU A 262 23.64 -8.80 -3.66
C LEU A 262 22.21 -8.69 -4.21
N PRO A 263 21.91 -9.40 -5.31
CA PRO A 263 20.56 -9.52 -5.81
C PRO A 263 19.75 -10.51 -4.94
N VAL A 264 18.52 -10.14 -4.63
CA VAL A 264 17.57 -10.95 -3.86
C VAL A 264 16.37 -11.28 -4.72
N ALA A 265 16.29 -12.55 -5.12
CA ALA A 265 15.17 -13.10 -5.85
C ALA A 265 13.89 -13.09 -5.00
N LEU A 266 12.80 -12.54 -5.52
CA LEU A 266 11.47 -12.62 -4.93
C LEU A 266 10.68 -13.76 -5.59
N LEU A 267 9.90 -14.53 -4.82
CA LEU A 267 9.07 -15.59 -5.39
C LEU A 267 7.82 -15.03 -6.07
N LYS A 268 7.33 -15.81 -7.02
CA LYS A 268 6.01 -15.64 -7.64
C LYS A 268 4.91 -15.96 -6.63
N GLU A 269 3.79 -15.27 -6.74
CA GLU A 269 2.57 -15.52 -5.99
C GLU A 269 1.72 -16.54 -6.79
N ASP A 270 1.34 -17.66 -6.18
CA ASP A 270 0.45 -18.63 -6.82
C ASP A 270 -0.96 -18.03 -6.95
N LYS A 271 -1.33 -17.60 -8.16
CA LYS A 271 -2.64 -16.99 -8.49
C LYS A 271 -3.85 -17.92 -8.31
N ILE A 272 -3.64 -19.18 -7.92
CA ILE A 272 -4.64 -20.26 -8.03
C ILE A 272 -5.65 -20.25 -6.86
N SER A 273 -5.37 -19.57 -5.74
CA SER A 273 -6.13 -19.77 -4.50
C SER A 273 -7.28 -18.79 -4.20
N ASN A 274 -7.51 -17.72 -4.99
CA ASN A 274 -8.60 -16.76 -4.70
C ASN A 274 -9.25 -16.17 -5.97
N ASN A 275 -10.58 -16.26 -6.09
CA ASN A 275 -11.36 -15.61 -7.18
C ASN A 275 -11.38 -14.05 -7.12
N LEU A 276 -10.51 -13.44 -6.31
CA LEU A 276 -10.40 -11.99 -6.09
C LEU A 276 -9.26 -11.34 -6.90
N TYR A 277 -8.47 -12.10 -7.66
CA TYR A 277 -7.36 -11.54 -8.42
C TYR A 277 -7.84 -10.79 -9.66
N CYS A 278 -7.36 -9.56 -9.83
CA CYS A 278 -7.55 -8.84 -11.07
C CYS A 278 -6.67 -9.46 -12.18
N LYS A 279 -7.20 -9.61 -13.40
CA LYS A 279 -6.47 -10.19 -14.55
C LYS A 279 -5.16 -9.49 -14.87
N GLU A 280 -5.05 -8.22 -14.50
CA GLU A 280 -3.89 -7.36 -14.75
C GLU A 280 -2.81 -7.44 -13.66
N GLU A 281 -2.99 -8.24 -12.61
CA GLU A 281 -1.97 -8.38 -11.56
C GLU A 281 -0.72 -9.08 -12.09
N GLU A 282 0.45 -8.59 -11.67
CA GLU A 282 1.74 -9.24 -11.94
C GLU A 282 1.78 -10.63 -11.28
N GLU A 283 2.55 -11.57 -11.81
CA GLU A 283 2.75 -12.88 -11.16
C GLU A 283 3.51 -12.81 -9.84
N LYS A 284 4.24 -11.73 -9.59
CA LYS A 284 5.08 -11.58 -8.41
C LYS A 284 4.41 -10.74 -7.34
N ILE A 285 4.85 -10.92 -6.10
CA ILE A 285 4.46 -10.06 -4.99
C ILE A 285 5.04 -8.66 -5.23
N SER A 286 4.19 -7.65 -5.46
CA SER A 286 4.61 -6.26 -5.69
C SER A 286 3.63 -5.25 -5.10
N SER A 287 4.12 -4.05 -4.73
CA SER A 287 3.28 -2.93 -4.29
C SER A 287 2.21 -2.53 -5.32
N SER A 288 2.43 -2.81 -6.61
CA SER A 288 1.42 -2.58 -7.65
C SER A 288 0.21 -3.47 -7.46
N ASN A 289 0.40 -4.77 -7.23
CA ASN A 289 -0.70 -5.70 -6.96
C ASN A 289 -1.47 -5.30 -5.70
N TYR A 290 -0.77 -4.90 -4.63
CA TYR A 290 -1.43 -4.41 -3.40
C TYR A 290 -2.32 -3.20 -3.68
N ARG A 291 -1.85 -2.22 -4.45
CA ARG A 291 -2.65 -1.05 -4.82
C ARG A 291 -3.85 -1.41 -5.70
N MET A 292 -3.70 -2.38 -6.59
CA MET A 292 -4.84 -2.88 -7.39
C MET A 292 -5.91 -3.53 -6.51
N ARG A 293 -5.50 -4.32 -5.50
CA ARG A 293 -6.42 -4.95 -4.53
C ARG A 293 -7.12 -3.93 -3.61
N LEU A 294 -6.66 -2.67 -3.55
CA LEU A 294 -7.36 -1.60 -2.85
C LEU A 294 -8.54 -1.04 -3.65
N LEU A 295 -8.59 -1.24 -4.97
CA LEU A 295 -9.70 -0.76 -5.78
C LEU A 295 -11.00 -1.47 -5.36
N GLY A 296 -12.06 -0.68 -5.16
CA GLY A 296 -13.34 -1.17 -4.65
C GLY A 296 -13.39 -1.37 -3.12
N THR A 297 -12.29 -1.13 -2.40
CA THR A 297 -12.27 -1.12 -0.92
C THR A 297 -12.41 0.29 -0.36
N LEU A 298 -12.82 0.39 0.90
CA LEU A 298 -12.83 1.67 1.62
C LEU A 298 -11.39 2.12 1.93
N LEU A 299 -10.92 3.14 1.22
CA LEU A 299 -9.58 3.72 1.42
C LEU A 299 -9.46 4.55 2.71
N LYS A 300 -10.59 5.06 3.21
CA LYS A 300 -10.69 5.80 4.47
C LYS A 300 -11.90 5.28 5.24
N PRO A 301 -11.84 5.26 6.59
CA PRO A 301 -13.02 4.96 7.40
C PRO A 301 -14.16 5.93 7.06
N ILE A 302 -15.40 5.42 7.04
CA ILE A 302 -16.59 6.24 6.85
C ILE A 302 -16.66 7.27 7.97
N GLN A 303 -16.77 8.55 7.61
CA GLN A 303 -16.94 9.63 8.56
C GLN A 303 -18.41 10.04 8.60
N ILE A 304 -19.02 9.99 9.79
CA ILE A 304 -20.41 10.40 9.96
C ILE A 304 -20.50 11.91 9.74
N ASN A 305 -21.24 12.30 8.71
CA ASN A 305 -21.50 13.69 8.40
C ASN A 305 -22.88 14.09 8.93
N LYS A 306 -22.92 14.85 10.02
CA LYS A 306 -24.15 15.28 10.69
C LYS A 306 -24.98 16.28 9.86
N ASN A 307 -24.42 16.83 8.79
CA ASN A 307 -25.06 17.86 7.96
C ASN A 307 -25.83 17.27 6.77
N ILE A 308 -25.80 15.94 6.58
CA ILE A 308 -26.55 15.24 5.54
C ILE A 308 -27.44 14.17 6.21
N PRO A 309 -28.60 13.84 5.61
CA PRO A 309 -29.48 12.82 6.17
C PRO A 309 -28.80 11.45 6.13
N GLU A 310 -28.99 10.63 7.17
CA GLU A 310 -28.46 9.25 7.23
C GLU A 310 -29.05 8.35 6.14
N PHE A 311 -30.22 8.71 5.61
CA PHE A 311 -30.91 7.98 4.56
C PHE A 311 -31.60 8.94 3.57
N PRO A 312 -31.48 8.72 2.25
CA PRO A 312 -30.73 7.63 1.58
C PRO A 312 -29.20 7.79 1.68
N TYR A 313 -28.44 6.71 1.50
CA TYR A 313 -26.97 6.81 1.48
C TYR A 313 -26.51 7.45 0.17
N ILE A 314 -25.78 8.56 0.26
CA ILE A 314 -25.42 9.41 -0.89
C ILE A 314 -23.93 9.29 -1.19
N VAL A 315 -23.60 8.83 -2.40
CA VAL A 315 -22.23 8.65 -2.87
C VAL A 315 -21.96 9.61 -4.03
N GLY A 316 -20.88 10.39 -3.94
CA GLY A 316 -20.41 11.22 -5.05
C GLY A 316 -19.52 10.41 -5.99
N LEU A 317 -19.88 10.29 -7.26
CA LEU A 317 -19.05 9.64 -8.28
C LEU A 317 -18.35 10.70 -9.13
N THR A 318 -17.01 10.70 -9.12
CA THR A 318 -16.20 11.66 -9.87
C THR A 318 -15.01 10.95 -10.54
N GLY A 319 -14.24 11.69 -11.34
CA GLY A 319 -13.17 11.11 -12.16
C GLY A 319 -12.86 11.96 -13.40
N GLY A 320 -11.69 11.73 -13.98
CA GLY A 320 -11.20 12.46 -15.14
C GLY A 320 -12.03 12.25 -16.42
N ILE A 321 -11.69 12.99 -17.47
CA ILE A 321 -12.28 12.78 -18.80
C ILE A 321 -11.99 11.35 -19.26
N ALA A 322 -12.97 10.73 -19.93
CA ALA A 322 -12.90 9.36 -20.43
C ALA A 322 -12.63 8.27 -19.37
N SER A 323 -12.74 8.57 -18.07
CA SER A 323 -12.45 7.59 -17.01
C SER A 323 -13.49 6.47 -16.87
N GLY A 324 -14.58 6.51 -17.62
CA GLY A 324 -15.63 5.49 -17.58
C GLY A 324 -16.71 5.69 -16.52
N LYS A 325 -16.82 6.89 -15.92
CA LYS A 325 -17.87 7.23 -14.93
C LYS A 325 -19.28 6.81 -15.38
N SER A 326 -19.67 7.14 -16.60
CA SER A 326 -21.00 6.82 -17.12
C SER A 326 -21.23 5.31 -17.28
N SER A 327 -20.18 4.53 -17.56
CA SER A 327 -20.25 3.06 -17.55
C SER A 327 -20.46 2.52 -16.14
N ILE A 328 -19.75 3.08 -15.14
CA ILE A 328 -19.92 2.73 -13.73
C ILE A 328 -21.35 3.08 -13.28
N SER A 329 -21.84 4.28 -13.61
CA SER A 329 -23.21 4.73 -13.33
C SER A 329 -24.27 3.78 -13.91
N ASN A 330 -24.11 3.34 -15.16
CA ASN A 330 -25.05 2.40 -15.79
C ASN A 330 -25.06 1.05 -15.07
N TYR A 331 -23.88 0.52 -14.73
CA TYR A 331 -23.77 -0.72 -13.98
C TYR A 331 -24.39 -0.62 -12.58
N LEU A 332 -24.16 0.49 -11.86
CA LEU A 332 -24.75 0.74 -10.54
C LEU A 332 -26.29 0.88 -10.61
N LYS A 333 -26.80 1.45 -11.70
CA LYS A 333 -28.25 1.53 -11.95
C LYS A 333 -28.86 0.14 -12.11
N GLU A 334 -28.19 -0.78 -12.81
CA GLU A 334 -28.63 -2.17 -12.95
C GLU A 334 -28.63 -2.92 -11.60
N LEU A 335 -27.73 -2.56 -10.68
CA LEU A 335 -27.72 -3.08 -9.30
C LEU A 335 -28.78 -2.44 -8.39
N GLY A 336 -29.58 -1.49 -8.89
CA GLY A 336 -30.71 -0.89 -8.18
C GLY A 336 -30.42 0.47 -7.52
N ALA A 337 -29.28 1.09 -7.79
CA ALA A 337 -28.99 2.45 -7.32
C ALA A 337 -29.72 3.52 -8.15
N PHE A 338 -30.09 4.64 -7.52
CA PHE A 338 -30.55 5.81 -8.26
C PHE A 338 -29.35 6.68 -8.67
N ILE A 339 -29.30 7.10 -9.93
CA ILE A 339 -28.20 7.91 -10.46
C ILE A 339 -28.70 9.32 -10.78
N ILE A 340 -27.99 10.32 -10.26
CA ILE A 340 -28.15 11.72 -10.61
C ILE A 340 -26.91 12.15 -11.38
N ASN A 341 -27.07 12.60 -12.63
CA ASN A 341 -25.97 13.14 -13.41
C ASN A 341 -26.00 14.67 -13.36
N ALA A 342 -25.04 15.29 -12.67
CA ALA A 342 -24.98 16.73 -12.46
C ALA A 342 -24.73 17.51 -13.76
N ASP A 343 -24.01 16.92 -14.72
CA ASP A 343 -23.72 17.56 -16.01
C ASP A 343 -25.00 17.66 -16.87
N ILE A 344 -25.86 16.63 -16.83
CA ILE A 344 -27.20 16.69 -17.44
C ILE A 344 -28.07 17.74 -16.74
N LEU A 345 -28.07 17.78 -15.41
CA LEU A 345 -28.85 18.77 -14.66
C LEU A 345 -28.40 20.20 -14.93
N ALA A 346 -27.10 20.43 -15.15
CA ALA A 346 -26.57 21.73 -15.51
C ALA A 346 -27.20 22.25 -16.81
N HIS A 347 -27.42 21.39 -17.81
CA HIS A 347 -28.07 21.77 -19.07
C HIS A 347 -29.49 22.28 -18.88
N GLU A 348 -30.25 21.68 -17.96
CA GLU A 348 -31.63 22.07 -17.66
C GLU A 348 -31.72 23.44 -16.99
N LEU A 349 -30.63 23.94 -16.38
CA LEU A 349 -30.60 25.21 -15.65
C LEU A 349 -30.35 26.43 -16.56
N TYR A 350 -30.00 26.23 -17.83
CA TYR A 350 -29.83 27.32 -18.81
C TYR A 350 -31.15 27.83 -19.41
N GLY A 351 -32.27 27.18 -19.11
CA GLY A 351 -33.58 27.56 -19.67
C GLY A 351 -33.99 28.98 -19.27
N ILE A 352 -34.71 29.68 -20.15
CA ILE A 352 -35.14 31.08 -19.93
C ILE A 352 -35.91 31.30 -18.62
N ASN A 353 -36.60 30.27 -18.13
CA ASN A 353 -37.37 30.29 -16.89
C ASN A 353 -36.57 29.84 -15.65
N CYS A 354 -35.27 29.60 -15.79
CA CYS A 354 -34.43 29.11 -14.71
C CYS A 354 -33.69 30.26 -14.02
N PRO A 355 -33.40 30.16 -12.70
CA PRO A 355 -32.70 31.20 -11.96
C PRO A 355 -31.32 31.58 -12.52
N ALA A 356 -30.64 30.64 -13.19
CA ALA A 356 -29.33 30.91 -13.76
C ALA A 356 -29.40 31.84 -14.99
N TYR A 357 -30.52 31.87 -15.71
CA TYR A 357 -30.62 32.56 -17.00
C TYR A 357 -30.28 34.05 -16.88
N GLN A 358 -30.99 34.76 -15.99
CA GLN A 358 -30.77 36.20 -15.82
C GLN A 358 -29.36 36.51 -15.31
N LEU A 359 -28.86 35.73 -14.35
CA LEU A 359 -27.52 35.89 -13.80
C LEU A 359 -26.43 35.72 -14.86
N ILE A 360 -26.62 34.77 -15.78
CA ILE A 360 -25.71 34.52 -16.91
C ILE A 360 -25.81 35.68 -17.92
N VAL A 361 -27.01 36.10 -18.31
CA VAL A 361 -27.19 37.21 -19.26
C VAL A 361 -26.61 38.52 -18.71
N ASP A 362 -26.81 38.81 -17.43
CA ASP A 362 -26.25 40.00 -16.78
C ASP A 362 -24.71 39.96 -16.74
N SER A 363 -24.13 38.77 -16.57
CA SER A 363 -22.68 38.57 -16.46
C SER A 363 -21.95 38.57 -17.81
N PHE A 364 -22.56 37.99 -18.84
CA PHE A 364 -21.91 37.71 -20.13
C PHE A 364 -22.50 38.54 -21.30
N GLY A 365 -23.55 39.32 -21.03
CA GLY A 365 -24.24 40.17 -21.99
C GLY A 365 -25.21 39.40 -22.89
N SER A 366 -26.13 40.12 -23.55
CA SER A 366 -27.13 39.53 -24.45
C SER A 366 -26.56 38.91 -25.74
N ASN A 367 -25.27 39.13 -26.03
CA ASN A 367 -24.60 38.61 -27.23
C ASN A 367 -24.50 37.07 -27.25
N ILE A 368 -24.65 36.43 -26.08
CA ILE A 368 -24.69 34.96 -25.94
C ILE A 368 -26.08 34.37 -26.21
N LEU A 369 -27.07 35.19 -26.58
CA LEU A 369 -28.42 34.72 -26.83
C LEU A 369 -28.62 34.28 -28.30
N THR A 370 -29.53 33.33 -28.50
CA THR A 370 -30.10 32.99 -29.81
C THR A 370 -31.18 34.00 -30.19
N LEU A 371 -31.69 33.91 -31.42
CA LEU A 371 -32.81 34.74 -31.88
C LEU A 371 -34.09 34.53 -31.05
N ASP A 372 -34.24 33.34 -30.45
CA ASP A 372 -35.38 32.97 -29.61
C ASP A 372 -35.16 33.31 -28.12
N ASN A 373 -34.18 34.17 -27.80
CA ASN A 373 -33.79 34.53 -26.44
C ASN A 373 -33.40 33.34 -25.55
N GLN A 374 -32.83 32.28 -26.13
CA GLN A 374 -32.22 31.21 -25.34
C GLN A 374 -30.70 31.41 -25.23
N ILE A 375 -30.09 30.87 -24.19
CA ILE A 375 -28.63 30.88 -24.08
C ILE A 375 -28.03 29.98 -25.15
N ASP A 376 -27.25 30.58 -26.05
CA ASP A 376 -26.41 29.88 -27.01
C ASP A 376 -25.18 29.33 -26.29
N ARG A 377 -25.27 28.06 -25.90
CA ARG A 377 -24.20 27.34 -25.19
C ARG A 377 -22.91 27.24 -25.99
N GLN A 378 -22.96 27.25 -27.33
CA GLN A 378 -21.74 27.21 -28.13
C GLN A 378 -21.01 28.56 -28.05
N LYS A 379 -21.74 29.68 -28.17
CA LYS A 379 -21.16 31.02 -27.99
C LYS A 379 -20.65 31.23 -26.57
N LEU A 380 -21.46 30.89 -25.56
CA LEU A 380 -21.05 31.00 -24.16
C LEU A 380 -19.82 30.12 -23.88
N GLY A 381 -19.82 28.88 -24.38
CA GLY A 381 -18.69 27.95 -24.31
C GLY A 381 -17.41 28.54 -24.90
N ALA A 382 -17.46 29.10 -26.11
CA ALA A 382 -16.31 29.73 -26.74
C ALA A 382 -15.73 30.88 -25.91
N ILE A 383 -16.58 31.64 -25.21
CA ILE A 383 -16.16 32.73 -24.32
C ILE A 383 -15.52 32.18 -23.04
N VAL A 384 -16.16 31.23 -22.36
CA VAL A 384 -15.65 30.75 -21.06
C VAL A 384 -14.46 29.82 -21.20
N PHE A 385 -14.35 29.04 -22.27
CA PHE A 385 -13.19 28.16 -22.48
C PHE A 385 -11.96 28.90 -23.01
N SER A 386 -12.09 30.15 -23.46
CA SER A 386 -10.97 31.01 -23.84
C SER A 386 -10.47 31.90 -22.70
N ASP A 387 -11.20 31.98 -21.58
CA ASP A 387 -10.93 32.89 -20.46
C ASP A 387 -11.27 32.24 -19.11
N GLN A 388 -10.23 31.93 -18.33
CA GLN A 388 -10.36 31.21 -17.06
C GLN A 388 -11.17 32.00 -16.01
N ASP A 389 -11.11 33.33 -16.02
CA ASP A 389 -11.84 34.15 -15.05
C ASP A 389 -13.34 34.14 -15.37
N LYS A 390 -13.68 34.16 -16.65
CA LYS A 390 -15.07 33.99 -17.14
C LYS A 390 -15.62 32.61 -16.84
N LEU A 391 -14.81 31.55 -16.98
CA LEU A 391 -15.22 30.21 -16.57
C LEU A 391 -15.51 30.14 -15.07
N ASN A 392 -14.66 30.76 -14.26
CA ASN A 392 -14.85 30.83 -12.81
C ASN A 392 -16.14 31.60 -12.47
N GLN A 393 -16.43 32.71 -13.16
CA GLN A 393 -17.67 33.47 -12.99
C GLN A 393 -18.91 32.64 -13.32
N LEU A 394 -18.90 31.90 -14.44
CA LEU A 394 -20.01 31.01 -14.80
C LEU A 394 -20.19 29.90 -13.75
N ASN A 395 -19.10 29.29 -13.29
CA ASN A 395 -19.11 28.25 -12.28
C ASN A 395 -19.67 28.73 -10.93
N GLN A 396 -19.34 29.95 -10.51
CA GLN A 396 -19.88 30.56 -9.29
C GLN A 396 -21.40 30.73 -9.34
N ILE A 397 -21.96 31.00 -10.52
CA ILE A 397 -23.41 31.09 -10.73
C ILE A 397 -24.03 29.67 -10.76
N MET A 398 -23.44 28.77 -11.53
CA MET A 398 -24.06 27.48 -11.83
C MET A 398 -23.95 26.47 -10.70
N TRP A 399 -22.80 26.36 -10.04
CA TRP A 399 -22.56 25.28 -9.07
C TRP A 399 -23.54 25.28 -7.88
N PRO A 400 -23.86 26.43 -7.24
CA PRO A 400 -24.85 26.45 -6.17
C PRO A 400 -26.24 25.98 -6.63
N LEU A 401 -26.66 26.38 -7.84
CA LEU A 401 -27.96 26.03 -8.41
C LEU A 401 -28.05 24.54 -8.79
N ILE A 402 -26.96 23.98 -9.34
CA ILE A 402 -26.86 22.54 -9.62
C ILE A 402 -26.98 21.75 -8.31
N LEU A 403 -26.21 22.13 -7.29
CA LEU A 403 -26.23 21.44 -6.00
C LEU A 403 -27.60 21.52 -5.32
N GLN A 404 -28.29 22.67 -5.41
CA GLN A 404 -29.66 22.82 -4.90
C GLN A 404 -30.63 21.86 -5.60
N LYS A 405 -30.53 21.74 -6.94
CA LYS A 405 -31.36 20.81 -7.72
C LYS A 405 -31.07 19.35 -7.37
N VAL A 406 -29.80 18.99 -7.20
CA VAL A 406 -29.38 17.66 -6.72
C VAL A 406 -30.01 17.34 -5.38
N LYS A 407 -29.96 18.27 -4.40
CA LYS A 407 -30.57 18.10 -3.08
C LYS A 407 -32.08 17.89 -3.16
N SER A 408 -32.77 18.68 -3.97
CA SER A 408 -34.21 18.52 -4.19
C SER A 408 -34.57 17.14 -4.78
N ILE A 409 -33.78 16.64 -5.73
CA ILE A 409 -33.99 15.30 -6.29
C ILE A 409 -33.75 14.23 -5.23
N ILE A 410 -32.68 14.33 -4.43
CA ILE A 410 -32.39 13.40 -3.33
C ILE A 410 -33.57 13.34 -2.34
N GLU A 411 -34.13 14.49 -1.97
CA GLU A 411 -35.29 14.57 -1.07
C GLU A 411 -36.54 13.91 -1.66
N SER A 412 -36.72 13.98 -2.98
CA SER A 412 -37.83 13.33 -3.69
C SER A 412 -37.63 11.83 -3.92
N LYS A 413 -36.40 11.32 -3.72
CA LYS A 413 -35.98 9.95 -4.05
C LYS A 413 -35.67 9.09 -2.83
N LYS A 414 -36.41 9.31 -1.75
CA LYS A 414 -36.28 8.57 -0.49
C LYS A 414 -36.68 7.10 -0.58
N GLU A 415 -37.30 6.65 -1.67
CA GLU A 415 -37.58 5.23 -1.90
C GLU A 415 -36.31 4.39 -2.20
N PHE A 416 -35.23 5.03 -2.64
CA PHE A 416 -33.96 4.35 -2.92
C PHE A 416 -33.09 4.26 -1.68
N LYS A 417 -32.40 3.14 -1.49
CA LYS A 417 -31.46 2.98 -0.37
C LYS A 417 -30.14 3.73 -0.57
N ILE A 418 -29.71 3.82 -1.81
CA ILE A 418 -28.44 4.43 -2.21
C ILE A 418 -28.64 5.30 -3.45
N ILE A 419 -28.05 6.49 -3.42
CA ILE A 419 -28.07 7.46 -4.52
C ILE A 419 -26.63 7.79 -4.89
N PHE A 420 -26.31 7.70 -6.17
CA PHE A 420 -25.05 8.19 -6.72
C PHE A 420 -25.25 9.53 -7.42
N VAL A 421 -24.36 10.48 -7.16
CA VAL A 421 -24.31 11.75 -7.89
C VAL A 421 -23.03 11.79 -8.71
N GLU A 422 -23.18 11.59 -10.02
CA GLU A 422 -22.09 11.71 -10.99
C GLU A 422 -21.83 13.18 -11.29
N ALA A 423 -20.63 13.66 -10.97
CA ALA A 423 -20.20 15.03 -11.24
C ALA A 423 -18.69 15.10 -11.53
N ALA A 424 -18.32 15.56 -12.72
CA ALA A 424 -16.91 15.79 -13.07
C ALA A 424 -16.27 16.89 -12.20
N VAL A 425 -17.05 17.91 -11.84
CA VAL A 425 -16.60 19.06 -11.06
C VAL A 425 -16.66 18.87 -9.54
N LEU A 426 -17.03 17.68 -9.04
CA LEU A 426 -17.31 17.44 -7.62
C LEU A 426 -16.21 17.96 -6.69
N LEU A 427 -14.95 17.62 -6.99
CA LEU A 427 -13.80 18.01 -6.18
C LEU A 427 -13.45 19.49 -6.34
N THR A 428 -13.48 20.01 -7.57
CA THR A 428 -13.16 21.42 -7.87
C THR A 428 -14.22 22.39 -7.34
N ALA A 429 -15.48 21.94 -7.28
CA ALA A 429 -16.61 22.70 -6.75
C ALA A 429 -16.75 22.60 -5.22
N ASN A 430 -15.83 21.90 -4.55
CA ASN A 430 -15.85 21.66 -3.11
C ASN A 430 -17.16 21.04 -2.58
N TRP A 431 -17.76 20.10 -3.32
CA TRP A 431 -19.04 19.49 -2.93
C TRP A 431 -18.90 18.28 -1.99
N GLN A 432 -17.68 17.89 -1.62
CA GLN A 432 -17.36 16.68 -0.85
C GLN A 432 -18.21 16.54 0.42
N SER A 433 -18.47 17.67 1.10
CA SER A 433 -19.25 17.71 2.35
C SER A 433 -20.74 17.43 2.19
N ASN A 434 -21.25 17.23 0.97
CA ASN A 434 -22.65 16.87 0.69
C ASN A 434 -22.84 15.37 0.45
N PHE A 435 -21.79 14.56 0.60
CA PHE A 435 -21.80 13.12 0.35
C PHE A 435 -21.32 12.35 1.59
N HIS A 436 -21.78 11.10 1.72
CA HIS A 436 -21.29 10.17 2.73
C HIS A 436 -19.93 9.60 2.30
N GLU A 437 -19.80 9.32 1.01
CA GLU A 437 -18.60 8.79 0.38
C GLU A 437 -18.35 9.45 -0.98
N ILE A 438 -17.08 9.44 -1.40
CA ILE A 438 -16.67 9.86 -2.74
C ILE A 438 -15.96 8.69 -3.40
N TRP A 439 -16.49 8.28 -4.54
CA TRP A 439 -15.90 7.29 -5.40
C TRP A 439 -15.22 8.00 -6.56
N VAL A 440 -13.96 7.66 -6.78
CA VAL A 440 -13.14 8.25 -7.85
C VAL A 440 -12.82 7.18 -8.87
N SER A 441 -13.27 7.42 -10.09
CA SER A 441 -12.91 6.65 -11.28
C SER A 441 -11.59 7.19 -11.85
N ILE A 442 -10.57 6.33 -11.88
CA ILE A 442 -9.21 6.67 -12.31
C ILE A 442 -8.84 5.78 -13.48
N ILE A 443 -8.24 6.38 -14.51
CA ILE A 443 -7.58 5.67 -15.61
C ILE A 443 -6.18 6.27 -15.82
N PRO A 444 -5.17 5.47 -16.21
CA PRO A 444 -3.86 6.00 -16.57
C PRO A 444 -3.97 7.05 -17.69
N LEU A 445 -3.16 8.11 -17.62
CA LEU A 445 -3.16 9.19 -18.61
C LEU A 445 -2.92 8.71 -20.05
N ASP A 446 -2.12 7.67 -20.22
CA ASP A 446 -1.85 7.09 -21.54
C ASP A 446 -3.10 6.42 -22.13
N GLU A 447 -3.97 5.85 -21.31
CA GLU A 447 -5.25 5.27 -21.74
C GLU A 447 -6.30 6.35 -22.04
N VAL A 448 -6.27 7.49 -21.34
CA VAL A 448 -7.12 8.65 -21.64
C VAL A 448 -6.92 9.10 -23.09
N ARG A 449 -5.67 9.16 -23.55
CA ARG A 449 -5.33 9.60 -24.92
C ARG A 449 -5.86 8.66 -25.99
N VAL A 450 -5.89 7.36 -25.72
CA VAL A 450 -6.43 6.34 -26.65
C VAL A 450 -7.96 6.40 -26.72
N ASN A 451 -8.64 6.80 -25.64
CA ASN A 451 -10.10 6.86 -25.61
C ASN A 451 -10.68 8.19 -26.13
N ILE A 452 -9.85 9.24 -26.25
CA ILE A 452 -10.26 10.56 -26.76
C ILE A 452 -9.91 10.74 -28.26
N CYS A 453 -8.84 10.09 -28.73
CA CYS A 453 -8.45 10.05 -30.14
C CYS A 453 -9.17 8.90 -30.87
#